data_AF-A0A947WRG4-F1
#
_entry.id   AF-A0A947WRG4-F1
#
_cell.length_a   1.000
_cell.length_b   1.000
_cell.length_c   1.000
_cell.angle_alpha   90.00
_cell.angle_beta   90.00
_cell.angle_gamma   90.00
#
_symmetry.space_group_name_H-M   'P 1'
#
loop_
_entity.id
_entity.type
_entity.pdbx_description
1 polymer ?
#
loop_
_entity_poly.entity_id
_entity_poly.type
_entity_poly.pdbx_seq_one_letter_code
_entity_poly.pdbx_strand_id
1 'polypeptide(L)'
;MFCVSRSLRAGLFALAALAMPVAGATVARAADMPATPSMGEVLPEVSASEFLDRTADLMLLRLRFGAMLQDEVRDRMRATVLELGDVGPSADLVDVLRRDLTAELYYYTVNLRYLIMAEGAIWPEGQSARTYRLDSLAELATIVREIASGDVLRLDIEGILHRLEQVNAWTEGLSEPLDDWFDSKERKLLVEEALAASESMTRT
;
A
#
# COMPACT_ATOMS: atom_id res chain seq x y z
N MET A 1 -0.85 -29.64 -50.97
CA MET A 1 0.43 -30.28 -51.39
C MET A 1 1.32 -30.34 -50.16
N PHE A 2 1.24 -31.43 -49.41
CA PHE A 2 2.00 -31.65 -48.17
C PHE A 2 3.19 -32.56 -48.49
N CYS A 3 4.41 -32.13 -48.17
CA CYS A 3 5.59 -32.97 -48.27
C CYS A 3 6.17 -33.15 -46.86
N VAL A 4 5.83 -34.28 -46.25
CA VAL A 4 6.44 -34.83 -45.04
C VAL A 4 7.56 -35.75 -45.51
N SER A 5 8.81 -35.47 -45.14
CA SER A 5 9.89 -36.46 -45.27
C SER A 5 10.36 -36.91 -43.90
N ARG A 6 10.08 -38.17 -43.60
CA ARG A 6 10.66 -38.93 -42.49
C ARG A 6 12.01 -39.48 -42.96
N SER A 7 13.03 -39.42 -42.13
CA SER A 7 14.14 -40.36 -42.19
C SER A 7 14.55 -40.78 -40.78
N LEU A 8 14.13 -41.99 -40.42
CA LEU A 8 14.68 -42.78 -39.32
C LEU A 8 16.15 -43.11 -39.63
N ARG A 9 17.05 -42.92 -38.67
CA ARG A 9 18.19 -43.83 -38.48
C ARG A 9 18.36 -44.11 -36.99
N ALA A 10 18.17 -45.38 -36.66
CA ALA A 10 18.53 -45.98 -35.39
C ALA A 10 20.06 -46.02 -35.23
N GLY A 11 20.52 -45.76 -34.02
CA GLY A 11 21.91 -45.93 -33.61
C GLY A 11 21.95 -46.16 -32.11
N LEU A 12 21.87 -47.44 -31.74
CA LEU A 12 22.09 -47.96 -30.40
C LEU A 12 23.57 -47.71 -30.02
N PHE A 13 23.86 -46.99 -28.94
CA PHE A 13 25.13 -47.11 -28.23
C PHE A 13 24.92 -46.98 -26.72
N ALA A 14 25.58 -47.87 -26.01
CA ALA A 14 25.34 -48.27 -24.64
C ALA A 14 25.95 -47.32 -23.60
N LEU A 15 25.29 -47.33 -22.43
CA LEU A 15 25.78 -47.17 -21.06
C LEU A 15 27.22 -46.66 -20.85
N ALA A 16 27.33 -45.52 -20.18
CA ALA A 16 28.28 -45.33 -19.08
C ALA A 16 27.70 -44.31 -18.09
N ALA A 17 26.95 -44.79 -17.11
CA ALA A 17 26.57 -44.01 -15.93
C ALA A 17 27.80 -43.89 -15.02
N LEU A 18 28.55 -42.78 -15.15
CA LEU A 18 29.53 -42.39 -14.14
C LEU A 18 28.78 -41.63 -13.05
N ALA A 19 28.54 -42.30 -11.93
CA ALA A 19 28.12 -41.69 -10.69
C ALA A 19 29.23 -40.76 -10.18
N MET A 20 29.02 -39.44 -10.27
CA MET A 20 29.82 -38.48 -9.53
C MET A 20 29.23 -38.32 -8.13
N PRO A 21 30.03 -38.45 -7.05
CA PRO A 21 29.57 -38.12 -5.72
C PRO A 21 29.41 -36.60 -5.63
N VAL A 22 28.16 -36.14 -5.45
CA VAL A 22 27.89 -34.78 -4.98
C VAL A 22 28.45 -34.69 -3.57
N ALA A 23 29.62 -34.07 -3.45
CA ALA A 23 30.15 -33.65 -2.16
C ALA A 23 29.10 -32.71 -1.53
N GLY A 24 28.49 -33.18 -0.44
CA GLY A 24 27.50 -32.44 0.30
C GLY A 24 28.10 -31.17 0.89
N ALA A 25 27.93 -30.06 0.20
CA ALA A 25 27.90 -28.77 0.86
C ALA A 25 26.61 -28.75 1.69
N THR A 26 26.74 -28.99 3.00
CA THR A 26 25.69 -28.70 3.95
C THR A 26 25.38 -27.21 3.86
N VAL A 27 24.33 -26.87 3.12
CA VAL A 27 23.71 -25.56 3.18
C VAL A 27 23.17 -25.44 4.59
N ALA A 28 23.88 -24.72 5.46
CA ALA A 28 23.32 -24.27 6.73
C ALA A 28 22.04 -23.52 6.38
N ARG A 29 20.89 -24.14 6.67
CA ARG A 29 19.60 -23.47 6.54
C ARG A 29 19.58 -22.35 7.57
N ALA A 30 19.01 -21.21 7.22
CA ALA A 30 18.76 -20.10 8.15
C ALA A 30 17.94 -20.50 9.41
N ALA A 31 17.48 -21.75 9.50
CA ALA A 31 16.77 -22.34 10.62
C ALA A 31 17.66 -22.72 11.83
N ASP A 32 19.00 -22.77 11.68
CA ASP A 32 19.91 -23.23 12.75
C ASP A 32 20.66 -22.10 13.48
N MET A 33 20.30 -20.83 13.28
CA MET A 33 20.79 -19.77 14.17
C MET A 33 19.98 -19.82 15.48
N PRO A 34 20.63 -19.97 16.65
CA PRO A 34 19.94 -19.69 17.89
C PRO A 34 19.55 -18.20 17.86
N ALA A 35 18.25 -17.93 17.88
CA ALA A 35 17.73 -16.58 18.06
C ALA A 35 18.25 -16.07 19.41
N THR A 36 19.25 -15.19 19.41
CA THR A 36 19.58 -14.39 20.58
C THR A 36 18.33 -13.59 20.93
N PRO A 37 17.70 -13.79 22.10
CA PRO A 37 16.60 -12.94 22.50
C PRO A 37 17.20 -11.55 22.71
N SER A 38 16.91 -10.62 21.80
CA SER A 38 17.14 -9.21 22.06
C SER A 38 16.12 -8.80 23.12
N MET A 39 16.47 -8.99 24.39
CA MET A 39 15.80 -8.28 25.48
C MET A 39 16.30 -6.84 25.49
N GLY A 40 15.94 -6.11 24.43
CA GLY A 40 15.79 -4.67 24.47
C GLY A 40 14.32 -4.45 24.15
N GLU A 41 13.58 -3.83 25.06
CA GLU A 41 12.32 -3.19 24.71
C GLU A 41 12.65 -2.20 23.58
N VAL A 42 12.38 -2.61 22.34
CA VAL A 42 12.36 -1.69 21.22
C VAL A 42 11.09 -0.87 21.46
N LEU A 43 11.26 0.31 22.05
CA LEU A 43 10.17 1.29 22.14
C LEU A 43 9.60 1.45 20.73
N PRO A 44 8.26 1.42 20.58
CA PRO A 44 7.66 1.59 19.27
C PRO A 44 8.11 2.92 18.68
N GLU A 45 8.59 2.89 17.44
CA GLU A 45 9.07 4.08 16.70
C GLU A 45 7.95 5.12 16.49
N VAL A 46 6.69 4.71 16.70
CA VAL A 46 5.47 5.46 16.42
C VAL A 46 4.59 5.41 17.68
N SER A 47 4.07 6.56 18.12
CA SER A 47 3.14 6.62 19.25
C SER A 47 1.78 5.98 18.90
N ALA A 48 1.02 5.57 19.92
CA ALA A 48 -0.32 5.02 19.70
C ALA A 48 -1.26 6.00 18.98
N SER A 49 -1.15 7.31 19.27
CA SER A 49 -1.91 8.35 18.58
C SER A 49 -1.54 8.41 17.09
N GLU A 50 -0.25 8.48 16.77
CA GLU A 50 0.21 8.51 15.38
C GLU A 50 -0.19 7.23 14.64
N PHE A 51 -0.10 6.07 15.29
CA PHE A 51 -0.53 4.81 14.70
C PHE A 51 -2.04 4.78 14.38
N LEU A 52 -2.87 5.29 15.29
CA LEU A 52 -4.32 5.39 15.09
C LEU A 52 -4.68 6.39 13.99
N ASP A 53 -4.01 7.54 13.95
CA ASP A 53 -4.18 8.54 12.89
C ASP A 53 -3.84 7.93 11.51
N ARG A 54 -2.72 7.21 11.39
CA ARG A 54 -2.32 6.53 10.15
C ARG A 54 -3.22 5.36 9.79
N THR A 55 -3.79 4.68 10.78
CA THR A 55 -4.79 3.65 10.54
C THR A 55 -6.06 4.26 9.98
N ALA A 56 -6.51 5.41 10.52
CA ALA A 56 -7.67 6.12 10.01
C ALA A 56 -7.43 6.63 8.57
N ASP A 57 -6.24 7.18 8.27
CA ASP A 57 -5.84 7.53 6.89
C ASP A 57 -6.02 6.32 5.94
N LEU A 58 -5.53 5.13 6.32
CA LEU A 58 -5.67 3.90 5.55
C LEU A 58 -7.13 3.48 5.35
N MET A 59 -7.96 3.57 6.39
CA MET A 59 -9.37 3.19 6.30
C MET A 59 -10.16 4.13 5.39
N LEU A 60 -9.92 5.43 5.47
CA LEU A 60 -10.54 6.41 4.58
C LEU A 60 -10.16 6.18 3.11
N LEU A 61 -8.89 5.86 2.84
CA LEU A 61 -8.44 5.47 1.49
C LEU A 61 -9.20 4.25 0.96
N ARG A 62 -9.34 3.21 1.79
CA ARG A 62 -10.07 1.98 1.40
C ARG A 62 -11.56 2.23 1.20
N LEU A 63 -12.17 3.08 2.02
CA LEU A 63 -13.55 3.51 1.85
C LEU A 63 -13.74 4.22 0.50
N ARG A 64 -12.83 5.13 0.15
CA ARG A 64 -12.88 5.88 -1.12
C ARG A 64 -12.87 4.98 -2.34
N PHE A 65 -12.04 3.93 -2.32
CA PHE A 65 -11.97 2.96 -3.43
C PHE A 65 -13.04 1.87 -3.38
N GLY A 66 -14.00 1.96 -2.44
CA GLY A 66 -15.05 0.96 -2.27
C GLY A 66 -14.52 -0.41 -1.82
N ALA A 67 -13.30 -0.46 -1.26
CA ALA A 67 -12.72 -1.66 -0.69
C ALA A 67 -13.27 -1.97 0.71
N MET A 68 -13.95 -1.01 1.33
CA MET A 68 -14.62 -1.15 2.63
C MET A 68 -15.91 -0.33 2.66
N LEU A 69 -16.87 -0.75 3.49
CA LEU A 69 -18.08 0.01 3.82
C LEU A 69 -17.86 0.94 5.01
N GLN A 70 -18.69 1.99 5.12
CA GLN A 70 -18.56 2.99 6.18
C GLN A 70 -18.71 2.40 7.60
N ASP A 71 -19.62 1.44 7.79
CA ASP A 71 -19.79 0.76 9.08
C ASP A 71 -18.55 -0.11 9.42
N GLU A 72 -17.95 -0.75 8.41
CA GLU A 72 -16.74 -1.55 8.57
C GLU A 72 -15.53 -0.71 8.98
N VAL A 73 -15.44 0.55 8.53
CA VAL A 73 -14.40 1.49 8.97
C VAL A 73 -14.48 1.71 10.48
N ARG A 74 -15.68 2.00 11.01
CA ARG A 74 -15.87 2.26 12.44
C ARG A 74 -15.59 1.02 13.28
N ASP A 75 -16.08 -0.14 12.84
CA ASP A 75 -15.85 -1.41 13.53
C ASP A 75 -14.36 -1.78 13.53
N ARG A 76 -13.67 -1.58 12.40
CA ARG A 76 -12.23 -1.83 12.31
C ARG A 76 -11.43 -0.90 13.21
N MET A 77 -11.77 0.40 13.27
CA MET A 77 -11.11 1.36 14.15
C MET A 77 -11.27 0.98 15.63
N ARG A 78 -12.48 0.58 16.06
CA ARG A 78 -12.70 0.09 17.43
C ARG A 78 -11.89 -1.17 17.73
N ALA A 79 -11.87 -2.14 16.81
CA ALA A 79 -11.08 -3.35 16.96
C ALA A 79 -9.57 -3.04 17.10
N THR A 80 -9.06 -2.09 16.33
CA THR A 80 -7.65 -1.64 16.43
C THR A 80 -7.36 -1.03 17.79
N VAL A 81 -8.22 -0.14 18.32
CA VAL A 81 -8.02 0.45 19.66
C VAL A 81 -7.99 -0.64 20.74
N LEU A 82 -8.88 -1.62 20.66
CA LEU A 82 -8.91 -2.75 21.60
C LEU A 82 -7.66 -3.64 21.49
N GLU A 83 -7.15 -3.85 20.27
CA GLU A 83 -5.93 -4.63 20.01
C GLU A 83 -4.68 -3.95 20.58
N LEU A 84 -4.60 -2.61 20.52
CA LEU A 84 -3.48 -1.84 21.05
C LEU A 84 -3.39 -1.92 22.58
N GLY A 85 -4.53 -1.80 23.26
CA GLY A 85 -4.59 -1.73 24.72
C GLY A 85 -3.63 -0.67 25.32
N ASP A 86 -3.17 -0.90 26.54
CA ASP A 86 -2.25 0.01 27.24
C ASP A 86 -0.79 -0.09 26.75
N VAL A 87 -0.46 -1.15 26.01
CA VAL A 87 0.91 -1.45 25.57
C VAL A 87 1.26 -0.68 24.28
N GLY A 88 0.26 -0.34 23.47
CA GLY A 88 0.44 0.36 22.21
C GLY A 88 0.82 -0.57 21.04
N PRO A 89 1.21 -0.02 19.89
CA PRO A 89 1.41 -0.80 18.68
C PRO A 89 2.69 -1.62 18.75
N SER A 90 2.61 -2.90 18.35
CA SER A 90 3.79 -3.73 18.13
C SER A 90 4.53 -3.33 16.86
N ALA A 91 5.81 -3.66 16.76
CA ALA A 91 6.60 -3.42 15.55
C ALA A 91 5.99 -4.08 14.30
N ASP A 92 5.45 -5.30 14.44
CA ASP A 92 4.79 -6.01 13.35
C ASP A 92 3.54 -5.26 12.84
N LEU A 93 2.74 -4.70 13.76
CA LEU A 93 1.58 -3.89 13.39
C LEU A 93 1.98 -2.61 12.65
N VAL A 94 3.03 -1.93 13.11
CA VAL A 94 3.59 -0.76 12.44
C VAL A 94 4.07 -1.11 11.03
N ASP A 95 4.73 -2.24 10.85
CA ASP A 95 5.23 -2.69 9.54
C ASP A 95 4.11 -3.13 8.58
N VAL A 96 3.04 -3.71 9.09
CA VAL A 96 1.82 -3.97 8.30
C VAL A 96 1.20 -2.65 7.85
N LEU A 97 0.96 -1.71 8.78
CA LEU A 97 0.37 -0.41 8.47
C LEU A 97 1.20 0.36 7.43
N ARG A 98 2.53 0.39 7.61
CA ARG A 98 3.46 1.02 6.66
C ARG A 98 3.32 0.44 5.26
N ARG A 99 3.32 -0.89 5.13
CA ARG A 99 3.19 -1.55 3.82
C ARG A 99 1.83 -1.28 3.18
N ASP A 100 0.75 -1.41 3.94
CA ASP A 100 -0.61 -1.22 3.44
C ASP A 100 -0.83 0.22 2.97
N LEU A 101 -0.46 1.21 3.79
CA LEU A 101 -0.62 2.62 3.42
C LEU A 101 0.21 2.97 2.18
N THR A 102 1.45 2.47 2.11
CA THR A 102 2.30 2.63 0.92
C THR A 102 1.65 2.02 -0.32
N ALA A 103 1.08 0.81 -0.21
CA ALA A 103 0.43 0.13 -1.31
C ALA A 103 -0.81 0.87 -1.81
N GLU A 104 -1.67 1.37 -0.93
CA GLU A 104 -2.87 2.12 -1.32
C GLU A 104 -2.53 3.45 -2.01
N LEU A 105 -1.52 4.18 -1.51
CA LEU A 105 -1.05 5.41 -2.15
C LEU A 105 -0.47 5.15 -3.55
N TYR A 106 0.31 4.08 -3.70
CA TYR A 106 0.79 3.67 -5.02
C TYR A 106 -0.34 3.24 -5.93
N TYR A 107 -1.32 2.49 -5.42
CA TYR A 107 -2.48 2.06 -6.18
C TYR A 107 -3.23 3.27 -6.75
N TYR A 108 -3.51 4.29 -5.93
CA TYR A 108 -4.15 5.51 -6.41
C TYR A 108 -3.33 6.20 -7.50
N THR A 109 -2.05 6.44 -7.21
CA THR A 109 -1.15 7.14 -8.12
C THR A 109 -1.02 6.42 -9.48
N VAL A 110 -0.91 5.09 -9.44
CA VAL A 110 -0.78 4.24 -10.63
C VAL A 110 -2.07 4.22 -11.44
N ASN A 111 -3.24 4.15 -10.80
CA ASN A 111 -4.53 4.20 -11.49
C ASN A 111 -4.74 5.49 -12.25
N LEU A 112 -4.46 6.64 -11.62
CA LEU A 112 -4.53 7.94 -12.30
C LEU A 112 -3.55 7.99 -13.48
N ARG A 113 -2.32 7.49 -13.30
CA ARG A 113 -1.35 7.42 -14.38
C ARG A 113 -1.85 6.58 -15.55
N TYR A 114 -2.47 5.43 -15.29
CA TYR A 114 -3.06 4.60 -16.34
C TYR A 114 -4.20 5.29 -17.07
N LEU A 115 -5.12 5.93 -16.34
CA LEU A 115 -6.23 6.70 -16.93
C LEU A 115 -5.71 7.75 -17.91
N ILE A 116 -4.68 8.49 -17.49
CA ILE A 116 -4.05 9.55 -18.28
C ILE A 116 -3.33 8.99 -19.51
N MET A 117 -2.56 7.91 -19.35
CA MET A 117 -1.78 7.31 -20.44
C MET A 117 -2.64 6.58 -21.47
N ALA A 118 -3.77 6.02 -21.05
CA ALA A 118 -4.72 5.35 -21.93
C ALA A 118 -5.63 6.33 -22.70
N GLU A 119 -5.40 7.65 -22.56
CA GLU A 119 -6.24 8.71 -23.13
C GLU A 119 -7.72 8.63 -22.68
N GLY A 120 -7.97 8.08 -21.49
CA GLY A 120 -9.31 7.98 -20.90
C GLY A 120 -9.74 9.22 -20.13
N ALA A 121 -8.84 10.18 -19.92
CA ALA A 121 -9.10 11.40 -19.17
C ALA A 121 -9.89 12.44 -19.98
N ILE A 122 -10.87 13.07 -19.33
CA ILE A 122 -11.59 14.24 -19.82
C ILE A 122 -10.95 15.45 -19.15
N TRP A 123 -10.48 16.43 -19.93
CA TRP A 123 -9.75 17.57 -19.38
C TRP A 123 -10.66 18.79 -19.21
N PRO A 124 -10.42 19.65 -18.20
CA PRO A 124 -11.19 20.85 -18.01
C PRO A 124 -10.96 21.83 -19.17
N GLU A 125 -11.92 22.73 -19.37
CA GLU A 125 -11.73 23.85 -20.28
C GLU A 125 -10.70 24.86 -19.72
N GLY A 126 -10.17 25.72 -20.57
CA GLY A 126 -9.26 26.81 -20.18
C GLY A 126 -7.77 26.57 -20.44
N GLN A 127 -7.34 25.31 -20.61
CA GLN A 127 -5.97 24.98 -21.06
C GLN A 127 -5.96 23.84 -22.09
N SER A 128 -4.81 23.61 -22.73
CA SER A 128 -4.68 22.50 -23.66
C SER A 128 -4.65 21.15 -22.93
N ALA A 129 -5.30 20.13 -23.49
CA ALA A 129 -5.24 18.75 -22.97
C ALA A 129 -3.80 18.24 -22.81
N ARG A 130 -2.88 18.69 -23.69
CA ARG A 130 -1.47 18.35 -23.59
C ARG A 130 -0.83 18.92 -22.32
N THR A 131 -1.20 20.13 -21.91
CA THR A 131 -0.69 20.78 -20.70
C THR A 131 -1.16 20.01 -19.47
N TYR A 132 -2.47 19.82 -19.29
CA TYR A 132 -3.01 19.03 -18.18
C TYR A 132 -2.37 17.65 -18.07
N ARG A 133 -2.25 16.94 -19.20
CA ARG A 133 -1.60 15.62 -19.23
C ARG A 133 -0.15 15.67 -18.72
N LEU A 134 0.65 16.64 -19.17
CA LEU A 134 2.05 16.74 -18.76
C LEU A 134 2.19 17.13 -17.29
N ASP A 135 1.38 18.08 -16.84
CA ASP A 135 1.39 18.56 -15.46
C ASP A 135 0.94 17.46 -14.50
N SER A 136 -0.16 16.76 -14.80
CA SER A 136 -0.62 15.61 -14.02
C SER A 136 0.44 14.51 -13.95
N LEU A 137 1.07 14.14 -15.07
CA LEU A 137 2.10 13.09 -15.06
C LEU A 137 3.35 13.52 -14.27
N ALA A 138 3.73 14.79 -14.34
CA ALA A 138 4.82 15.34 -13.55
C ALA A 138 4.49 15.31 -12.05
N GLU A 139 3.26 15.68 -11.68
CA GLU A 139 2.77 15.68 -10.31
C GLU A 139 2.75 14.26 -9.72
N LEU A 140 2.14 13.30 -10.43
CA LEU A 140 2.13 11.89 -10.04
C LEU A 140 3.56 11.33 -9.88
N ALA A 141 4.49 11.72 -10.75
CA ALA A 141 5.89 11.30 -10.63
C ALA A 141 6.57 11.90 -9.39
N THR A 142 6.20 13.12 -8.99
CA THR A 142 6.67 13.76 -7.76
C THR A 142 6.15 13.02 -6.54
N ILE A 143 4.86 12.72 -6.49
CA ILE A 143 4.23 11.95 -5.41
C ILE A 143 4.88 10.56 -5.27
N VAL A 144 5.10 9.85 -6.38
CA VAL A 144 5.82 8.55 -6.37
C VAL A 144 7.21 8.66 -5.74
N ARG A 145 7.95 9.74 -6.02
CA ARG A 145 9.28 9.96 -5.43
C ARG A 145 9.20 10.27 -3.95
N GLU A 146 8.21 11.05 -3.52
CA GLU A 146 7.98 11.34 -2.10
C GLU A 146 7.67 10.06 -1.33
N ILE A 147 6.76 9.22 -1.84
CA ILE A 147 6.43 7.91 -1.23
C ILE A 147 7.66 6.99 -1.22
N ALA A 148 8.43 6.95 -2.31
CA ALA A 148 9.59 6.06 -2.42
C ALA A 148 10.78 6.45 -1.52
N SER A 149 10.92 7.74 -1.20
CA SER A 149 12.06 8.28 -0.45
C SER A 149 11.75 8.58 1.01
N GLY A 150 10.47 8.72 1.36
CA GLY A 150 10.00 8.98 2.71
C GLY A 150 9.57 7.75 3.49
N ASP A 151 9.50 7.89 4.81
CA ASP A 151 8.76 6.99 5.68
C ASP A 151 7.29 7.39 5.64
N VAL A 152 6.43 6.55 5.03
CA VAL A 152 5.02 6.87 4.79
C VAL A 152 4.27 7.30 6.06
N LEU A 153 4.67 6.78 7.22
CA LEU A 153 4.03 7.12 8.50
C LEU A 153 4.34 8.56 8.95
N ARG A 154 5.41 9.17 8.41
CA ARG A 154 5.84 10.55 8.69
C ARG A 154 5.52 11.52 7.55
N LEU A 155 4.99 11.03 6.43
CA LEU A 155 4.62 11.89 5.30
C LEU A 155 3.38 12.73 5.60
N ASP A 156 3.27 13.85 4.90
CA ASP A 156 2.03 14.62 4.82
C ASP A 156 1.04 13.91 3.88
N ILE A 157 0.37 12.88 4.42
CA ILE A 157 -0.60 12.07 3.67
C ILE A 157 -1.74 12.92 3.15
N GLU A 158 -2.24 13.86 3.97
CA GLU A 158 -3.34 14.75 3.59
C GLU A 158 -2.93 15.64 2.40
N GLY A 159 -1.74 16.24 2.45
CA GLY A 159 -1.21 17.00 1.32
C GLY A 159 -1.02 16.16 0.06
N ILE A 160 -0.53 14.92 0.18
CA ILE A 160 -0.41 13.98 -0.94
C ILE A 160 -1.78 13.66 -1.55
N LEU A 161 -2.78 13.36 -0.72
CA LEU A 161 -4.12 13.01 -1.19
C LEU A 161 -4.83 14.20 -1.84
N HIS A 162 -4.67 15.40 -1.29
CA HIS A 162 -5.20 16.63 -1.91
C HIS A 162 -4.64 16.82 -3.33
N ARG A 163 -3.34 16.57 -3.53
CA ARG A 163 -2.70 16.64 -4.85
C ARG A 163 -3.19 15.53 -5.79
N LEU A 164 -3.38 14.30 -5.29
CA LEU A 164 -3.96 13.21 -6.08
C LEU A 164 -5.40 13.51 -6.49
N GLU A 165 -6.22 14.06 -5.60
CA GLU A 165 -7.59 14.49 -5.92
C GLU A 165 -7.62 15.64 -6.91
N GLN A 166 -6.68 16.58 -6.84
CA GLN A 166 -6.57 17.62 -7.85
C GLN A 166 -6.29 17.03 -9.24
N VAL A 167 -5.39 16.04 -9.33
CA VAL A 167 -5.13 15.32 -10.59
C VAL A 167 -6.38 14.56 -11.04
N ASN A 168 -7.06 13.87 -10.13
CA ASN A 168 -8.31 13.15 -10.39
C ASN A 168 -9.40 14.09 -10.94
N ALA A 169 -9.61 15.24 -10.29
CA ALA A 169 -10.55 16.26 -10.74
C ALA A 169 -10.26 16.72 -12.16
N TRP A 170 -8.98 16.99 -12.47
CA TRP A 170 -8.59 17.32 -13.85
C TRP A 170 -8.87 16.19 -14.83
N THR A 171 -8.72 14.92 -14.45
CA THR A 171 -9.04 13.80 -15.35
C THR A 171 -10.53 13.56 -15.55
N GLU A 172 -11.37 14.16 -14.71
CA GLU A 172 -12.84 14.11 -14.77
C GLU A 172 -13.44 15.39 -15.40
N GLY A 173 -12.62 16.30 -15.92
CA GLY A 173 -13.05 17.53 -16.58
C GLY A 173 -13.33 18.71 -15.65
N LEU A 174 -12.93 18.60 -14.37
CA LEU A 174 -13.18 19.60 -13.34
C LEU A 174 -11.93 20.43 -13.06
N SER A 175 -12.09 21.74 -12.83
CA SER A 175 -10.96 22.61 -12.46
C SER A 175 -10.45 22.36 -11.04
N GLU A 176 -11.33 21.88 -10.16
CA GLU A 176 -11.09 21.64 -8.73
C GLU A 176 -11.84 20.40 -8.25
N PRO A 177 -11.39 19.74 -7.17
CA PRO A 177 -12.10 18.62 -6.55
C PRO A 177 -13.51 19.03 -6.07
N LEU A 178 -14.50 18.14 -6.21
CA LEU A 178 -15.88 18.41 -5.79
C LEU A 178 -16.08 18.36 -4.27
N ASP A 179 -15.33 17.51 -3.59
CA ASP A 179 -15.41 17.30 -2.14
C ASP A 179 -14.02 17.07 -1.55
N ASP A 180 -13.80 17.61 -0.36
CA ASP A 180 -12.65 17.31 0.48
C ASP A 180 -12.93 16.06 1.32
N TRP A 181 -13.07 14.90 0.67
CA TRP A 181 -13.45 13.65 1.34
C TRP A 181 -12.36 13.14 2.30
N PHE A 182 -11.16 13.71 2.25
CA PHE A 182 -10.07 13.44 3.18
C PHE A 182 -9.89 14.59 4.17
N ASP A 183 -10.98 15.01 4.81
CA ASP A 183 -10.93 16.06 5.84
C ASP A 183 -10.24 15.53 7.11
N SER A 184 -9.20 16.24 7.56
CA SER A 184 -8.56 16.04 8.86
C SER A 184 -9.54 15.91 10.04
N LYS A 185 -10.72 16.53 9.96
CA LYS A 185 -11.78 16.44 10.97
C LYS A 185 -12.44 15.07 10.97
N GLU A 186 -12.71 14.48 9.80
CA GLU A 186 -13.32 13.16 9.72
C GLU A 186 -12.36 12.10 10.29
N ARG A 187 -11.07 12.19 9.95
CA ARG A 187 -10.03 11.35 10.55
C ARG A 187 -10.02 11.47 12.08
N LYS A 188 -9.97 12.69 12.61
CA LYS A 188 -9.96 12.93 14.06
C LYS A 188 -11.21 12.37 14.72
N LEU A 189 -12.37 12.59 14.11
CA LEU A 189 -13.65 12.07 14.62
C LEU A 189 -13.62 10.54 14.69
N LEU A 190 -13.12 9.85 13.66
CA LEU A 190 -13.01 8.39 13.67
C LEU A 190 -12.11 7.88 14.81
N VAL A 191 -10.99 8.54 15.07
CA VAL A 191 -10.08 8.18 16.17
C VAL A 191 -10.75 8.46 17.53
N GLU A 192 -11.35 9.64 17.71
CA GLU A 192 -12.03 10.04 18.95
C GLU A 192 -13.19 9.10 19.30
N GLU A 193 -14.04 8.77 18.32
CA GLU A 193 -15.16 7.85 18.50
C GLU A 193 -14.69 6.43 18.86
N ALA A 194 -13.61 5.95 18.24
CA ALA A 194 -13.07 4.62 18.52
C ALA A 194 -12.51 4.54 19.95
N LEU A 195 -11.79 5.58 20.38
CA LEU A 195 -11.28 5.70 21.75
C LEU A 195 -12.45 5.74 22.76
N ALA A 196 -13.45 6.61 22.55
CA ALA A 196 -14.61 6.73 23.43
C ALA A 196 -15.41 5.42 23.55
N ALA A 197 -15.57 4.69 22.44
CA ALA A 197 -16.24 3.39 22.45
C ALA A 197 -15.49 2.34 23.28
N SER A 198 -14.15 2.32 23.21
CA SER A 198 -13.33 1.39 23.99
C SER A 198 -13.48 1.61 25.50
N GLU A 199 -13.48 2.87 25.95
CA GLU A 199 -13.64 3.22 27.37
C GLU A 199 -15.01 2.79 27.93
N SER A 200 -16.07 2.88 27.13
CA SER A 200 -17.41 2.43 27.54
C SER A 200 -17.46 0.91 27.75
N MET A 201 -16.69 0.13 26.97
CA MET A 201 -16.66 -1.33 27.09
C MET A 201 -15.89 -1.79 28.33
N THR A 202 -14.81 -1.10 28.70
CA THR A 202 -14.02 -1.45 29.90
C THR A 202 -14.75 -1.16 31.23
N ARG A 203 -15.75 -0.27 31.23
CA ARG A 203 -16.52 0.10 32.43
C ARG A 203 -17.74 -0.79 32.72
N THR A 204 -18.05 -1.76 31.85
CA THR A 204 -19.23 -2.64 31.95
C THR A 204 -18.81 -4.03 32.41
#